data_AF-A0A942LLZ5-F1
#
_entry.id   AF-A0A942LLZ5-F1
#
_cell.length_a   1.000
_cell.length_b   1.000
_cell.length_c   1.000
_cell.angle_alpha   90.00
_cell.angle_beta   90.00
_cell.angle_gamma   90.00
#
_symmetry.space_group_name_H-M   'P 1'
#
loop_
_entity.id
_entity.type
_entity.pdbx_description
1 polymer ?
#
loop_
_entity_poly.entity_id
_entity_poly.type
_entity_poly.pdbx_seq_one_letter_code
_entity_poly.pdbx_strand_id
1 'polypeptide(L)'
;MTIETFENPNQNRNYEITHVNPEFTSVCPKTGLPDFGTVTIKYIPDAICLELKSLKYYFLEFRSKGIFYEAVTNVILDELVEACNPKEMEIVTEWKARGGMTSTIKANYKRS
;
A
#
# COMPACT_ATOMS: atom_id res chain seq x y z
N MET A 1 -6.47 12.59 -0.79
CA MET A 1 -5.61 13.19 -1.83
C MET A 1 -5.71 12.35 -3.10
N THR A 2 -5.24 12.82 -4.26
CA THR A 2 -5.24 12.02 -5.50
C THR A 2 -3.90 11.31 -5.68
N ILE A 3 -3.90 10.01 -5.97
CA ILE A 3 -2.70 9.25 -6.36
C ILE A 3 -2.38 9.58 -7.82
N GLU A 4 -1.17 10.08 -8.07
CA GLU A 4 -0.72 10.40 -9.43
C GLU A 4 -0.06 9.17 -10.08
N THR A 5 -0.11 9.13 -11.41
CA THR A 5 0.45 8.05 -12.21
C THR A 5 1.19 8.61 -13.42
N PHE A 6 2.07 7.81 -14.00
CA PHE A 6 2.76 8.13 -15.26
C PHE A 6 2.70 6.95 -16.23
N GLU A 7 2.93 7.19 -17.52
CA GLU A 7 2.91 6.14 -18.53
C GLU A 7 3.95 5.05 -18.25
N ASN A 8 3.56 3.78 -18.37
CA ASN A 8 4.49 2.68 -18.32
C ASN A 8 5.47 2.78 -19.51
N PRO A 9 6.79 2.94 -19.28
CA PRO A 9 7.78 3.11 -20.34
C PRO A 9 8.04 1.82 -21.14
N ASN A 10 7.59 0.65 -20.67
CA ASN A 10 7.86 -0.65 -21.25
C ASN A 10 6.61 -1.56 -21.27
N GLN A 11 5.53 -1.14 -21.95
CA GLN A 11 4.26 -1.88 -21.99
C GLN A 11 4.34 -3.25 -22.69
N ASN A 12 5.34 -3.45 -23.55
CA ASN A 12 5.53 -4.70 -24.32
C ASN A 12 6.08 -5.86 -23.48
N ARG A 13 6.41 -5.65 -22.20
CA ARG A 13 6.98 -6.69 -21.34
C ARG A 13 6.40 -6.57 -19.94
N ASN A 14 6.05 -7.70 -19.34
CA ASN A 14 5.76 -7.73 -17.91
C ASN A 14 7.07 -7.56 -17.12
N TYR A 15 7.05 -6.63 -16.17
CA TYR A 15 8.09 -6.48 -15.16
C TYR A 15 7.42 -6.19 -13.81
N GLU A 16 8.11 -6.49 -12.73
CA GLU A 16 7.61 -6.29 -11.37
C GLU A 16 8.24 -5.02 -10.78
N ILE A 17 7.42 -4.21 -10.12
CA ILE A 17 7.86 -3.07 -9.33
C ILE A 17 7.57 -3.37 -7.86
N THR A 18 8.58 -3.19 -7.02
CA THR A 18 8.44 -3.29 -5.56
C THR A 18 8.78 -1.94 -4.91
N HIS A 19 7.80 -1.38 -4.19
CA HIS A 19 7.99 -0.21 -3.34
C HIS A 19 7.88 -0.61 -1.88
N VAL A 20 8.84 -0.16 -1.06
CA VAL A 20 8.87 -0.43 0.38
C VAL A 20 8.85 0.90 1.11
N ASN A 21 7.83 1.11 1.94
CA ASN A 21 7.73 2.22 2.87
C ASN A 21 7.92 1.72 4.31
N PRO A 22 9.13 1.81 4.88
CA PRO A 22 9.41 1.36 6.25
C PRO A 22 8.93 2.35 7.33
N GLU A 23 8.35 3.49 6.93
CA GLU A 23 7.97 4.59 7.82
C GLU A 23 6.45 4.74 7.94
N PHE A 24 5.67 3.71 7.55
CA PHE A 24 4.22 3.78 7.61
C PHE A 24 3.73 3.85 9.06
N THR A 25 2.71 4.69 9.28
CA THR A 25 2.06 4.83 10.58
C THR A 25 0.59 5.17 10.45
N SER A 26 -0.20 4.66 11.40
CA SER A 26 -1.62 4.98 11.55
C SER A 26 -2.01 5.03 13.02
N VAL A 27 -3.31 5.16 13.35
CA VAL A 27 -3.79 5.19 14.74
C VAL A 27 -4.69 4.00 15.02
N CYS A 28 -4.49 3.33 16.17
CA CYS A 28 -5.40 2.28 16.62
C CYS A 28 -6.78 2.88 16.97
N PRO A 29 -7.88 2.43 16.34
CA PRO A 29 -9.23 2.95 16.59
C PRO A 29 -9.69 2.84 18.05
N LYS A 30 -9.13 1.88 18.81
CA LYS A 30 -9.56 1.56 20.18
C LYS A 30 -8.79 2.36 21.24
N THR A 31 -7.50 2.59 21.02
CA THR A 31 -6.61 3.15 22.05
C THR A 31 -6.16 4.57 21.72
N GLY A 32 -6.29 5.02 20.47
CA GLY A 32 -5.75 6.30 20.02
C GLY A 32 -4.23 6.35 19.96
N LEU A 33 -3.53 5.27 20.29
CA LEU A 33 -2.07 5.18 20.21
C LEU A 33 -1.62 4.91 18.77
N PRO A 34 -0.47 5.48 18.35
CA PRO A 34 0.07 5.26 17.02
C PRO A 34 0.51 3.81 16.82
N ASP A 35 0.27 3.31 15.62
CA ASP A 35 0.79 2.07 15.07
C ASP A 35 1.86 2.37 14.04
N PHE A 36 2.88 1.52 14.01
CA PHE A 36 3.99 1.63 13.07
C PHE A 36 4.17 0.31 12.34
N GLY A 37 4.49 0.40 11.06
CA GLY A 37 4.75 -0.77 10.25
C GLY A 37 5.50 -0.45 8.97
N THR A 38 5.81 -1.49 8.23
CA THR A 38 6.35 -1.43 6.87
C THR A 38 5.23 -1.80 5.91
N VAL A 39 5.03 -0.99 4.86
CA VAL A 39 4.15 -1.33 3.74
C VAL A 39 5.02 -1.70 2.53
N THR A 40 4.81 -2.88 1.99
CA THR A 40 5.41 -3.34 0.74
C THR A 40 4.32 -3.46 -0.32
N ILE A 41 4.49 -2.72 -1.42
CA ILE A 41 3.65 -2.81 -2.62
C ILE A 41 4.46 -3.55 -3.66
N LYS A 42 3.95 -4.66 -4.17
CA LYS A 42 4.54 -5.41 -5.28
C LYS A 42 3.52 -5.50 -6.40
N TYR A 43 3.84 -5.02 -7.61
CA TYR A 43 2.86 -5.04 -8.70
C TYR A 43 3.49 -5.18 -10.08
N ILE A 44 2.70 -5.70 -11.01
CA ILE A 44 3.00 -5.71 -12.45
C ILE A 44 2.11 -4.64 -13.10
N PRO A 45 2.68 -3.50 -13.56
CA PRO A 45 1.90 -2.45 -14.21
C PRO A 45 1.31 -2.91 -15.54
N ASP A 46 0.27 -2.20 -15.97
CA ASP A 46 -0.26 -2.29 -17.32
C ASP A 46 0.10 -1.04 -18.12
N ALA A 47 -0.85 -0.13 -18.39
CA ALA A 47 -0.58 1.09 -19.16
C ALA A 47 0.14 2.18 -18.35
N ILE A 48 -0.04 2.20 -17.02
CA ILE A 48 0.48 3.25 -16.13
C ILE A 48 1.15 2.68 -14.88
N CYS A 49 2.06 3.47 -14.32
CA CYS A 49 2.80 3.20 -13.10
C CYS A 49 2.43 4.24 -12.02
N LEU A 50 2.51 3.83 -10.75
CA LEU A 50 2.32 4.72 -9.60
C LEU A 50 3.47 5.74 -9.49
N GLU A 51 3.15 7.01 -9.26
CA GLU A 51 4.15 8.06 -9.04
C GLU A 51 4.56 8.12 -7.56
N LEU A 52 5.88 8.06 -7.28
CA LEU A 52 6.41 7.82 -5.94
C LEU A 52 6.16 8.97 -4.95
N LYS A 53 6.18 10.23 -5.41
CA LYS A 53 5.92 11.39 -4.56
C LYS A 53 4.47 11.43 -4.09
N SER A 54 3.50 11.22 -4.97
CA SER A 54 2.07 11.14 -4.64
C SER A 54 1.80 9.97 -3.70
N LEU A 55 2.43 8.81 -3.93
CA LEU A 55 2.33 7.63 -3.08
C LEU A 55 2.85 7.88 -1.66
N LYS A 56 3.95 8.64 -1.51
CA LYS A 56 4.41 9.12 -0.20
C LYS A 56 3.33 9.94 0.51
N TYR A 57 2.72 10.91 -0.17
CA TYR A 57 1.71 11.75 0.47
C TYR A 57 0.42 11.00 0.78
N TYR A 58 0.01 10.06 -0.08
CA TYR A 58 -1.06 9.12 0.18
C TYR A 58 -0.86 8.39 1.52
N PHE A 59 0.32 7.82 1.76
CA PHE A 59 0.63 7.18 3.05
C PHE A 59 0.64 8.14 4.24
N LEU A 60 0.99 9.41 4.04
CA LEU A 60 0.93 10.41 5.11
C LEU A 60 -0.50 10.68 5.60
N GLU A 61 -1.53 10.46 4.75
CA GLU A 61 -2.94 10.60 5.15
C GLU A 61 -3.36 9.57 6.22
N PHE A 62 -2.65 8.44 6.34
CA PHE A 62 -2.95 7.42 7.33
C PHE A 62 -2.47 7.80 8.74
N ARG A 63 -1.54 8.74 8.87
CA ARG A 63 -0.84 9.05 10.14
C ARG A 63 -1.78 9.37 11.31
N SER A 64 -2.92 9.99 11.03
CA SER A 64 -3.95 10.31 12.04
C SER A 64 -5.23 9.49 11.86
N LYS A 65 -5.27 8.56 10.89
CA LYS A 65 -6.44 7.75 10.58
C LYS A 65 -6.58 6.62 11.59
N GLY A 66 -7.73 6.55 12.25
CA GLY A 66 -8.12 5.43 13.09
C GLY A 66 -8.51 4.22 12.25
N ILE A 67 -7.64 3.22 12.10
CA ILE A 67 -7.89 2.08 11.21
C ILE A 67 -7.21 0.79 11.70
N PHE A 68 -7.86 -0.36 11.51
CA PHE A 68 -7.29 -1.68 11.83
C PHE A 68 -6.28 -2.13 10.76
N TYR A 69 -5.33 -2.97 11.15
CA TYR A 69 -4.26 -3.46 10.27
C TYR A 69 -4.79 -4.11 9.00
N GLU A 70 -5.82 -4.95 9.15
CA GLU A 70 -6.48 -5.66 8.06
C GLU A 70 -7.14 -4.69 7.08
N ALA A 71 -7.79 -3.66 7.63
CA ALA A 71 -8.43 -2.63 6.82
C ALA A 71 -7.38 -1.76 6.10
N VAL A 72 -6.25 -1.42 6.73
CA VAL A 72 -5.15 -0.70 6.07
C VAL A 72 -4.68 -1.44 4.83
N THR A 73 -4.38 -2.73 4.94
CA THR A 73 -3.88 -3.53 3.82
C THR A 73 -4.87 -3.59 2.66
N ASN A 74 -6.16 -3.81 2.94
CA ASN A 74 -7.18 -3.92 1.91
C ASN A 74 -7.50 -2.56 1.27
N VAL A 75 -7.62 -1.49 2.06
CA VAL A 75 -7.84 -0.13 1.54
C VAL A 75 -6.71 0.30 0.62
N ILE A 76 -5.45 0.03 1.01
CA ILE A 76 -4.30 0.32 0.13
C ILE A 76 -4.40 -0.49 -1.17
N LEU A 77 -4.73 -1.78 -1.10
CA LEU A 77 -4.88 -2.58 -2.32
C LEU A 77 -5.96 -2.01 -3.24
N ASP A 78 -7.15 -1.75 -2.70
CA ASP A 78 -8.31 -1.28 -3.47
C ASP A 78 -8.02 0.08 -4.14
N GLU A 79 -7.53 1.05 -3.38
CA GLU A 79 -7.27 2.41 -3.88
C GLU A 79 -6.11 2.44 -4.88
N LEU A 80 -5.07 1.61 -4.71
CA LEU A 80 -3.97 1.52 -5.68
C LEU A 80 -4.38 0.77 -6.96
N VAL A 81 -5.19 -0.29 -6.84
CA VAL A 81 -5.75 -1.00 -8.00
C VAL A 81 -6.65 -0.07 -8.81
N GLU A 82 -7.50 0.73 -8.15
CA GLU A 82 -8.32 1.75 -8.80
C GLU A 82 -7.44 2.80 -9.50
N ALA A 83 -6.37 3.25 -8.85
CA ALA A 83 -5.50 4.29 -9.40
C ALA A 83 -4.70 3.87 -10.64
N CYS A 84 -4.21 2.62 -10.71
CA CYS A 84 -3.30 2.21 -11.79
C CYS A 84 -3.74 1.02 -12.65
N ASN A 85 -4.85 0.36 -12.31
CA ASN A 85 -5.39 -0.83 -13.01
C ASN A 85 -4.28 -1.84 -13.41
N PRO A 86 -3.52 -2.36 -12.44
CA PRO A 86 -2.37 -3.22 -12.70
C PRO A 86 -2.83 -4.58 -13.26
N LYS A 87 -1.87 -5.39 -13.74
CA LYS A 87 -2.14 -6.79 -14.08
C LYS A 87 -2.25 -7.65 -12.82
N GLU A 88 -1.33 -7.43 -11.88
CA GLU A 88 -1.25 -8.10 -10.59
C GLU A 88 -0.74 -7.12 -9.54
N MET A 89 -1.21 -7.24 -8.31
CA MET A 89 -0.72 -6.45 -7.17
C MET A 89 -0.83 -7.25 -5.87
N GLU A 90 0.20 -7.17 -5.03
CA GLU A 90 0.24 -7.67 -3.66
C GLU A 90 0.59 -6.49 -2.73
N ILE A 91 -0.18 -6.36 -1.65
CA ILE A 91 0.14 -5.48 -0.52
C ILE A 91 0.47 -6.34 0.67
N VAL A 92 1.64 -6.10 1.26
CA VAL A 92 2.06 -6.69 2.54
C VAL A 92 2.29 -5.59 3.54
N THR A 93 1.66 -5.69 4.70
CA THR A 93 1.91 -4.78 5.83
C THR A 93 2.45 -5.54 7.02
N GLU A 94 3.62 -5.13 7.52
CA GLU A 94 4.31 -5.75 8.66
C GLU A 94 4.32 -4.78 9.83
N TRP A 95 3.63 -5.15 10.92
CA TRP A 95 3.36 -4.25 12.05
C TRP A 95 4.31 -4.50 13.22
N LYS A 96 4.75 -3.42 13.85
CA LYS A 96 5.54 -3.48 15.09
C LYS A 96 4.72 -4.06 16.24
N ALA A 97 5.44 -4.58 17.23
CA ALA A 97 4.81 -5.35 18.29
C ALA A 97 3.84 -4.52 19.15
N ARG A 98 2.64 -5.06 19.38
CA ARG A 98 1.71 -4.64 20.45
C ARG A 98 1.42 -5.81 21.37
N GLY A 99 1.58 -5.60 22.68
CA GLY A 99 1.40 -6.67 23.67
C GLY A 99 2.33 -7.86 23.44
N GLY A 100 3.52 -7.63 22.86
CA GLY A 100 4.49 -8.68 22.52
C GLY A 100 4.22 -9.42 21.21
N MET A 101 3.17 -9.06 20.46
CA MET A 101 2.80 -9.72 19.20
C MET A 101 3.03 -8.80 18.01
N THR A 102 3.65 -9.31 16.95
CA THR A 102 3.67 -8.68 15.64
C THR A 102 2.57 -9.24 14.75
N SER A 103 2.24 -8.55 13.68
CA SER A 103 1.26 -9.02 12.70
C SER A 103 1.74 -8.71 11.30
N THR A 104 1.53 -9.66 10.39
CA THR A 104 1.77 -9.48 8.95
C THR A 104 0.47 -9.78 8.24
N ILE A 105 -0.03 -8.79 7.50
CA ILE A 105 -1.25 -8.92 6.70
C ILE A 105 -0.86 -8.88 5.22
N LYS A 106 -1.51 -9.72 4.41
CA LYS A 106 -1.30 -9.77 2.96
C LYS A 106 -2.64 -9.72 2.24
N ALA A 107 -2.73 -8.94 1.18
CA ALA A 107 -3.87 -8.89 0.27
C ALA A 107 -3.37 -8.88 -1.18
N ASN A 108 -4.10 -9.53 -2.08
CA ASN A 108 -3.70 -9.75 -3.46
C ASN A 108 -4.83 -9.43 -4.44
N TYR A 109 -4.46 -8.84 -5.56
CA TYR A 109 -5.30 -8.62 -6.73
C TYR A 109 -4.65 -9.25 -7.96
N LYS A 110 -5.48 -9.89 -8.78
CA LYS A 110 -5.10 -10.40 -10.10
C LYS A 110 -6.24 -10.12 -11.07
N ARG A 111 -5.93 -9.41 -12.14
CA ARG A 111 -6.92 -9.06 -13.17
C ARG A 111 -7.40 -10.34 -13.86
N SER A 112 -8.72 -10.52 -13.93
CA SER A 112 -9.38 -11.65 -14.61
C SER A 112 -9.40 -11.50 -16.11
#